data_AF-M0M900-F1
#
_entry.id   AF-M0M900-F1
#
_cell.length_a   1.000
_cell.length_b   1.000
_cell.length_c   1.000
_cell.angle_alpha   90.00
_cell.angle_beta   90.00
_cell.angle_gamma   90.00
#
_symmetry.space_group_name_H-M   'P 1'
#
loop_
_entity.id
_entity.type
_entity.pdbx_description
1 polymer ?
#
loop_
_entity_poly.entity_id
_entity_poly.type
_entity_poly.pdbx_seq_one_letter_code
_entity_poly.pdbx_strand_id
1 'polypeptide(L)'
;MSVTDSPVSERAYRWLFIGVVLYFLLVAYSATAGEPLAMYSAIASAVLFGAIAIGMGVVLYRESDGDPSPLLGAAACLFVGGVLQFVFLATGLFVVDQAASLAVFAGVGLYLYTVWVQ
;
A
#
# COMPACT_ATOMS: atom_id res chain seq x y z
N MET A 1 -4.24 -4.99 36.59
CA MET A 1 -4.74 -3.93 35.69
C MET A 1 -3.91 -4.04 34.41
N SER A 2 -4.42 -4.79 33.42
CA SER A 2 -3.69 -5.17 32.20
C SER A 2 -3.92 -4.13 31.12
N VAL A 3 -3.01 -3.15 31.04
CA VAL A 3 -2.94 -2.18 29.95
C VAL A 3 -1.85 -2.65 28.99
N THR A 4 -2.27 -3.28 27.89
CA THR A 4 -1.58 -3.17 26.60
C THR A 4 -2.64 -3.33 25.55
N ASP A 5 -3.12 -2.17 25.12
CA ASP A 5 -3.98 -1.90 23.98
C ASP A 5 -3.45 -2.60 22.71
N SER A 6 -4.35 -2.93 21.80
CA SER A 6 -4.15 -3.74 20.59
C SER A 6 -2.86 -3.35 19.83
N PRO A 7 -1.78 -4.15 19.88
CA PRO A 7 -0.52 -3.78 19.25
C PRO A 7 -0.61 -4.08 17.76
N VAL A 8 -0.97 -3.10 16.95
CA VAL A 8 -0.35 -3.05 15.62
C VAL A 8 1.13 -2.81 15.90
N SER A 9 1.89 -3.90 15.98
CA SER A 9 3.22 -3.87 16.59
C SER A 9 4.11 -2.88 15.83
N GLU A 10 4.89 -2.09 16.55
CA GLU A 10 5.93 -1.19 16.01
C GLU A 10 6.78 -1.84 14.89
N ARG A 11 6.90 -3.18 14.92
CA ARG A 11 7.52 -3.98 13.86
C ARG A 11 6.81 -3.88 12.51
N ALA A 12 5.48 -3.88 12.46
CA ALA A 12 4.70 -3.76 11.23
C ALA A 12 4.92 -2.40 10.57
N TYR A 13 4.85 -1.32 11.35
CA TYR A 13 5.18 0.03 10.89
C TYR A 13 6.63 0.12 10.39
N ARG A 14 7.58 -0.47 11.11
CA ARG A 14 8.98 -0.51 10.67
C ARG A 14 9.16 -1.28 9.36
N TRP A 15 8.47 -2.39 9.18
CA TRP A 15 8.49 -3.16 7.92
C TRP A 15 7.86 -2.39 6.76
N LEU A 16 6.73 -1.72 7.00
CA LEU A 16 6.10 -0.84 6.00
C LEU A 16 7.04 0.28 5.60
N PHE A 17 7.68 0.94 6.56
CA PHE A 17 8.65 2.00 6.29
C PHE A 17 9.84 1.49 5.46
N ILE A 18 10.43 0.36 5.84
CA ILE A 18 11.52 -0.27 5.07
C ILE A 18 11.04 -0.60 3.64
N GLY A 19 9.83 -1.16 3.51
CA GLY A 19 9.22 -1.44 2.22
C GLY A 19 9.08 -0.18 1.36
N VAL A 20 8.58 0.92 1.93
CA VAL A 20 8.42 2.19 1.21
C VAL A 20 9.78 2.74 0.76
N VAL A 21 10.78 2.74 1.63
CA VAL A 21 12.14 3.19 1.27
C VAL A 21 12.70 2.33 0.14
N LEU A 22 12.59 1.01 0.25
CA LEU A 22 13.07 0.08 -0.77
C LEU A 22 12.31 0.25 -2.10
N TYR A 23 11.02 0.51 -2.06
CA TYR A 23 10.20 0.80 -3.25
C TYR A 23 10.77 2.02 -3.99
N PHE A 24 11.00 3.14 -3.31
CA PHE A 24 11.54 4.34 -3.94
C PHE A 24 12.96 4.13 -4.48
N LEU A 25 13.80 3.35 -3.79
CA LEU A 25 15.13 2.99 -4.30
C LEU A 25 15.05 2.17 -5.59
N LEU A 26 14.14 1.19 -5.65
CA LEU A 26 13.94 0.36 -6.85
C LEU A 26 13.39 1.17 -8.02
N VAL A 27 12.46 2.10 -7.77
CA VAL A 27 11.92 3.01 -8.79
C VAL A 27 12.99 3.97 -9.29
N ALA A 28 13.81 4.53 -8.41
CA ALA A 28 14.91 5.40 -8.82
C ALA A 28 15.96 4.64 -9.65
N TYR A 29 16.27 3.40 -9.26
CA TYR A 29 17.15 2.53 -10.02
C TYR A 29 16.57 2.19 -11.40
N SER A 30 15.31 1.78 -11.48
CA SER A 30 14.66 1.43 -12.75
C SER A 30 14.60 2.60 -13.73
N ALA A 31 14.46 3.83 -13.21
CA ALA A 31 14.43 5.04 -14.03
C ALA A 31 15.81 5.46 -14.57
N THR A 32 16.90 5.07 -13.90
CA THR A 32 18.27 5.49 -14.25
C THR A 32 19.08 4.40 -14.95
N ALA A 33 18.75 3.13 -14.71
CA ALA A 33 19.40 1.99 -15.33
C ALA A 33 18.80 1.73 -16.72
N GLY A 34 19.59 1.96 -17.77
CA GLY A 34 19.23 1.59 -19.16
C GLY A 34 19.48 0.12 -19.49
N GLU A 35 19.66 -0.73 -18.47
CA GLU A 35 20.09 -2.13 -18.61
C GLU A 35 18.93 -3.12 -18.41
N PRO A 36 19.05 -4.38 -18.89
CA PRO A 36 18.03 -5.42 -18.72
C PRO A 36 17.60 -5.65 -17.26
N LEU A 37 18.50 -5.37 -16.31
CA LEU A 37 18.24 -5.41 -14.86
C LEU A 37 17.11 -4.47 -14.43
N ALA A 38 16.88 -3.37 -15.15
CA ALA A 38 15.81 -2.42 -14.88
C ALA A 38 14.42 -3.07 -14.97
N MET A 39 14.23 -4.04 -15.87
CA MET A 39 12.96 -4.77 -16.02
C MET A 39 12.60 -5.54 -14.74
N TYR A 40 13.57 -6.21 -14.12
CA TYR A 40 13.33 -6.94 -12.87
C TYR A 40 13.03 -5.99 -11.72
N SER A 41 13.71 -4.84 -11.66
CA SER A 41 13.45 -3.83 -10.63
C SER A 41 12.05 -3.20 -10.74
N ALA A 42 11.53 -3.03 -11.96
CA ALA A 42 10.18 -2.55 -12.19
C ALA A 42 9.14 -3.54 -11.63
N ILE A 43 9.29 -4.84 -11.91
CA ILE A 43 8.40 -5.88 -11.38
C ILE A 43 8.50 -5.94 -9.85
N ALA A 44 9.72 -5.91 -9.30
CA ALA A 44 9.93 -5.93 -7.85
C ALA A 44 9.28 -4.72 -7.16
N SER A 45 9.38 -3.52 -7.77
CA SER A 45 8.75 -2.31 -7.24
C SER A 45 7.23 -2.41 -7.26
N ALA A 46 6.63 -2.98 -8.31
CA ALA A 46 5.18 -3.17 -8.40
C ALA A 46 4.66 -4.17 -7.37
N VAL A 47 5.39 -5.27 -7.15
CA VAL A 47 5.09 -6.25 -6.09
C VAL A 47 5.15 -5.58 -4.71
N LEU A 48 6.21 -4.80 -4.46
CA LEU A 48 6.42 -4.14 -3.19
C LEU A 48 5.35 -3.07 -2.93
N PHE A 49 4.96 -2.31 -3.95
CA PHE A 49 3.85 -1.36 -3.88
C PHE A 49 2.54 -2.04 -3.50
N GLY A 50 2.18 -3.14 -4.19
CA GLY A 50 0.98 -3.91 -3.86
C GLY A 50 1.02 -4.45 -2.43
N ALA A 51 2.17 -4.98 -1.99
CA ALA A 51 2.33 -5.49 -0.63
C ALA A 51 2.22 -4.40 0.44
N ILE A 52 2.79 -3.21 0.22
CA ILE A 52 2.66 -2.06 1.12
C ILE A 52 1.21 -1.61 1.19
N ALA A 53 0.51 -1.51 0.05
CA ALA A 53 -0.90 -1.11 0.01
C ALA A 53 -1.79 -2.09 0.79
N ILE A 54 -1.61 -3.39 0.61
CA ILE A 54 -2.30 -4.42 1.40
C ILE A 54 -1.95 -4.28 2.88
N GLY A 55 -0.67 -4.16 3.22
CA GLY A 55 -0.21 -4.04 4.61
C GLY A 55 -0.79 -2.81 5.31
N MET A 56 -0.76 -1.65 4.66
CA MET A 56 -1.39 -0.42 5.14
C MET A 56 -2.90 -0.59 5.30
N GLY A 57 -3.58 -1.20 4.31
CA GLY A 57 -5.01 -1.47 4.39
C GLY A 57 -5.38 -2.32 5.62
N VAL A 58 -4.61 -3.37 5.91
CA VAL A 58 -4.81 -4.21 7.10
C VAL A 58 -4.56 -3.43 8.39
N VAL A 59 -3.52 -2.58 8.43
CA VAL A 59 -3.23 -1.72 9.60
C VAL A 59 -4.39 -0.77 9.86
N LEU A 60 -4.84 -0.04 8.85
CA LEU A 60 -5.95 0.92 8.99
C LEU A 60 -7.27 0.24 9.35
N TYR A 61 -7.52 -0.98 8.84
CA TYR A 61 -8.70 -1.76 9.24
C TYR A 61 -8.69 -2.04 10.74
N ARG A 62 -7.53 -2.42 11.29
CA ARG A 62 -7.39 -2.68 12.73
C ARG A 62 -7.50 -1.42 13.57
N GLU A 63 -7.02 -0.28 13.08
CA GLU A 63 -7.16 1.01 13.75
C GLU A 63 -8.61 1.53 13.72
N SER A 64 -9.38 1.17 12.70
CA SER A 64 -10.80 1.54 12.61
C SER A 64 -11.72 0.77 13.57
N ASP A 65 -11.21 -0.29 14.20
CA ASP A 65 -11.97 -1.25 15.02
C ASP A 65 -13.24 -1.82 14.33
N GLY A 66 -13.30 -1.73 13.00
CA GLY A 66 -14.46 -2.14 12.20
C GLY A 66 -15.61 -1.13 12.15
N ASP A 67 -15.47 0.05 12.77
CA ASP A 67 -16.51 1.07 12.79
C ASP A 67 -16.62 1.82 11.45
N PRO A 68 -17.84 2.15 10.99
CA PRO A 68 -18.06 2.94 9.78
C PRO A 68 -17.42 4.33 9.89
N SER A 69 -16.22 4.45 9.32
CA SER A 69 -15.40 5.65 9.39
C SER A 69 -14.66 5.88 8.06
N PRO A 70 -14.18 7.11 7.79
CA PRO A 70 -13.36 7.34 6.61
C PRO A 70 -12.04 6.54 6.67
N LEU A 71 -11.59 6.14 7.87
CA LEU A 71 -10.44 5.25 8.08
C LEU A 71 -10.71 3.84 7.56
N LEU A 72 -11.91 3.29 7.82
CA LEU A 72 -12.34 2.01 7.25
C LEU A 72 -12.44 2.08 5.71
N GLY A 73 -12.93 3.20 5.18
CA GLY A 73 -12.94 3.47 3.74
C GLY A 73 -11.53 3.47 3.16
N ALA A 74 -10.58 4.16 3.81
CA ALA A 74 -9.17 4.17 3.42
C ALA A 74 -8.58 2.75 3.42
N ALA A 75 -8.85 1.97 4.47
CA ALA A 75 -8.41 0.59 4.62
C ALA A 75 -8.87 -0.30 3.46
N ALA A 76 -10.17 -0.25 3.14
CA ALA A 76 -10.76 -1.04 2.07
C ALA A 76 -10.18 -0.65 0.70
N CYS A 77 -10.07 0.65 0.41
CA CYS A 77 -9.51 1.16 -0.83
C CYS A 77 -8.05 0.73 -1.03
N LEU A 78 -7.20 0.84 0.00
CA LEU A 78 -5.81 0.42 -0.06
C LEU A 78 -5.67 -1.09 -0.25
N PHE A 79 -6.46 -1.88 0.47
CA PHE A 79 -6.43 -3.34 0.35
C PHE A 79 -6.86 -3.79 -1.04
N VAL A 80 -7.99 -3.28 -1.54
CA VAL A 80 -8.50 -3.59 -2.89
C VAL A 80 -7.51 -3.13 -3.95
N GLY A 81 -6.95 -1.93 -3.83
CA GLY A 81 -5.94 -1.41 -4.75
C GLY A 81 -4.68 -2.27 -4.79
N GLY A 82 -4.19 -2.70 -3.63
CA GLY A 82 -3.04 -3.61 -3.54
C GLY A 82 -3.32 -4.99 -4.14
N VAL A 83 -4.51 -5.57 -3.93
CA VAL A 83 -4.92 -6.83 -4.56
C VAL A 83 -5.01 -6.67 -6.08
N LEU A 84 -5.61 -5.59 -6.57
CA LEU A 84 -5.69 -5.30 -8.00
C LEU A 84 -4.30 -5.15 -8.63
N GLN A 85 -3.31 -4.63 -7.91
CA GLN A 85 -1.93 -4.59 -8.39
C GLN A 85 -1.39 -5.98 -8.71
N PHE A 86 -1.65 -6.98 -7.86
CA PHE A 86 -1.26 -8.36 -8.13
C PHE A 86 -2.04 -8.98 -9.29
N VAL A 87 -3.32 -8.64 -9.43
CA VAL A 87 -4.12 -9.04 -10.60
C VAL A 87 -3.54 -8.44 -11.88
N PHE A 88 -3.12 -7.17 -11.86
CA PHE A 88 -2.44 -6.55 -12.99
C PHE A 88 -1.13 -7.28 -13.32
N LEU A 89 -0.29 -7.59 -12.32
CA LEU A 89 0.94 -8.35 -12.55
C LEU A 89 0.69 -9.73 -13.18
N ALA A 90 -0.43 -10.38 -12.87
CA ALA A 90 -0.79 -11.67 -13.44
C ALA A 90 -1.41 -11.55 -14.85
N THR A 91 -2.15 -10.48 -15.14
CA THR A 91 -2.97 -10.37 -16.36
C THR A 91 -2.39 -9.42 -17.41
N GLY A 92 -1.54 -8.47 -17.02
CA GLY A 92 -1.01 -7.42 -17.88
C GLY A 92 -2.06 -6.41 -18.38
N LEU A 93 -3.28 -6.43 -17.82
CA LEU A 93 -4.38 -5.59 -18.30
C LEU A 93 -4.26 -4.15 -17.79
N PHE A 94 -4.06 -3.20 -18.69
CA PHE A 94 -3.93 -1.77 -18.37
C PHE A 94 -5.12 -1.21 -17.56
N VAL A 95 -6.35 -1.68 -17.83
CA VAL A 95 -7.54 -1.23 -17.08
C VAL A 95 -7.46 -1.61 -15.61
N VAL A 96 -6.85 -2.76 -15.29
CA VAL A 96 -6.67 -3.22 -13.90
C VAL A 96 -5.65 -2.36 -13.18
N ASP A 97 -4.57 -1.96 -13.85
CA ASP A 97 -3.55 -1.05 -13.31
C ASP A 97 -4.12 0.33 -12.97
N GLN A 98 -4.94 0.88 -13.87
CA GLN A 98 -5.64 2.14 -13.63
C GLN A 98 -6.62 2.05 -12.46
N ALA A 99 -7.36 0.95 -12.35
CA ALA A 99 -8.27 0.71 -11.23
C ALA A 99 -7.52 0.53 -9.90
N ALA A 100 -6.39 -0.18 -9.90
CA ALA A 100 -5.52 -0.35 -8.74
C ALA A 100 -5.01 1.02 -8.26
N SER A 101 -4.47 1.82 -9.18
CA SER A 101 -3.96 3.16 -8.91
C SER A 101 -5.04 4.09 -8.37
N LEU A 102 -6.24 4.07 -8.95
CA LEU A 102 -7.37 4.87 -8.48
C LEU A 102 -7.81 4.45 -7.07
N ALA A 103 -7.88 3.15 -6.79
CA ALA A 103 -8.23 2.63 -5.48
C ALA A 103 -7.18 3.02 -4.42
N VAL A 104 -5.89 2.87 -4.71
CA VAL A 104 -4.83 3.31 -3.80
C VAL A 104 -4.89 4.82 -3.59
N PHE A 105 -5.06 5.61 -4.64
CA PHE A 105 -5.18 7.06 -4.55
C PHE A 105 -6.37 7.50 -3.67
N ALA A 106 -7.55 6.90 -3.88
CA ALA A 106 -8.71 7.14 -3.03
C ALA A 106 -8.44 6.75 -1.57
N GLY A 107 -7.77 5.63 -1.34
CA GLY A 107 -7.39 5.17 0.00
C GLY A 107 -6.45 6.13 0.73
N VAL A 108 -5.40 6.59 0.05
CA VAL A 108 -4.48 7.61 0.59
C VAL A 108 -5.21 8.93 0.83
N GLY A 109 -6.08 9.36 -0.09
CA GLY A 109 -6.88 10.57 0.06
C GLY A 109 -7.80 10.54 1.28
N LEU A 110 -8.49 9.42 1.50
CA LEU A 110 -9.33 9.21 2.67
C LEU A 110 -8.51 9.18 3.97
N TYR A 111 -7.34 8.54 3.96
CA TYR A 111 -6.44 8.55 5.12
C TYR A 111 -5.97 9.98 5.45
N LEU A 112 -5.53 10.74 4.46
CA LEU A 112 -5.13 12.15 4.67
C LEU A 112 -6.30 13.00 5.17
N TYR A 113 -7.51 12.76 4.66
CA TYR A 113 -8.71 13.41 5.16
C TYR A 113 -8.95 13.10 6.65
N THR A 114 -8.81 11.83 7.07
CA THR A 114 -8.92 11.48 8.50
C THR A 114 -7.89 12.21 9.34
N VAL A 115 -6.62 12.23 8.92
CA VAL A 115 -5.53 12.87 9.66
C VAL A 115 -5.68 14.39 9.73
N TRP A 116 -6.29 15.01 8.72
CA TRP A 116 -6.41 16.48 8.67
C TRP A 116 -7.67 17.02 9.36
N VAL A 117 -8.75 16.24 9.39
CA VAL A 117 -10.04 16.66 9.96
C VAL A 117 -10.24 16.18 11.40
N GLN A 118 -9.60 15.09 11.80
CA GLN A 118 -9.58 14.63 13.20
C GLN A 118 -8.46 15.32 13.99
#